data_AF-A0A7J0AEV9-F1
#
_entry.id   AF-A0A7J0AEV9-F1
#
_cell.length_a   1.000
_cell.length_b   1.000
_cell.length_c   1.000
_cell.angle_alpha   90.00
_cell.angle_beta   90.00
_cell.angle_gamma   90.00
#
_symmetry.space_group_name_H-M   'P 1'
#
loop_
_entity.id
_entity.type
_entity.pdbx_description
1 polymer ?
#
loop_
_entity_poly.entity_id
_entity_poly.type
_entity_poly.pdbx_seq_one_letter_code
_entity_poly.pdbx_strand_id
1 'polypeptide(L)'
;MKRVMVMLMAVIVCSLSAWCQSSMIVALGTEVIENNSFDSAEESFRQRAMPLQVMPSGKYGYMSERPLLMAVLDVTASDKIKEVDFLCGAAMWWEIDIHLEDAGYTLTKDGYATLGNGDTVAEKTYSKGSVLCLVQTIDKDVKQVIFKRKVPKPKSKRSK
;
A
#
# COMPACT_ATOMS: atom_id res chain seq x y z
N MET A 1 -28.71 -24.25 -17.59
CA MET A 1 -27.25 -24.40 -17.79
C MET A 1 -26.56 -23.12 -18.32
N LYS A 2 -27.03 -22.47 -19.39
CA LYS A 2 -26.40 -21.23 -19.92
C LYS A 2 -26.26 -20.09 -18.88
N ARG A 3 -27.29 -19.83 -18.05
CA ARG A 3 -27.23 -18.77 -17.01
C ARG A 3 -26.21 -19.06 -15.89
N VAL A 4 -26.07 -20.32 -15.49
CA VAL A 4 -25.12 -20.74 -14.43
C VAL A 4 -23.67 -20.61 -14.93
N MET A 5 -23.43 -20.99 -16.19
CA MET A 5 -22.11 -20.89 -16.81
C MET A 5 -21.66 -19.44 -17.01
N VAL A 6 -22.58 -18.53 -17.35
CA VAL A 6 -22.30 -17.08 -17.43
C VAL A 6 -22.02 -16.47 -16.05
N MET A 7 -22.76 -16.86 -15.01
CA MET A 7 -22.45 -16.44 -13.64
C MET A 7 -21.08 -16.96 -13.19
N LEU A 8 -20.75 -18.21 -13.48
CA LEU A 8 -19.46 -18.80 -13.12
C LEU A 8 -18.29 -18.07 -13.81
N MET A 9 -18.42 -17.78 -15.12
CA MET A 9 -17.40 -17.02 -15.85
C MET A 9 -17.29 -15.58 -15.36
N ALA A 10 -18.40 -14.92 -15.03
CA ALA A 10 -18.37 -13.57 -14.45
C ALA A 10 -17.67 -13.56 -13.10
N VAL A 11 -17.93 -14.55 -12.23
CA VAL A 11 -17.24 -14.68 -10.94
C VAL A 11 -15.74 -14.88 -11.12
N ILE A 12 -15.31 -15.74 -12.05
CA ILE A 12 -13.89 -15.98 -12.34
C ILE A 12 -13.19 -14.73 -12.89
N VAL A 13 -13.83 -14.00 -13.81
CA VAL A 13 -13.27 -12.76 -14.37
C VAL A 13 -13.18 -11.66 -13.31
N CYS A 14 -14.21 -11.51 -12.47
CA CYS A 14 -14.22 -10.54 -11.39
C CYS A 14 -13.16 -10.87 -10.32
N SER A 15 -13.00 -12.14 -9.93
CA SER A 15 -11.98 -12.54 -8.95
C SER A 15 -10.56 -12.37 -9.48
N LEU A 16 -10.30 -12.70 -10.75
CA LEU A 16 -9.02 -12.43 -11.41
C LEU A 16 -8.70 -10.92 -11.46
N SER A 17 -9.71 -10.08 -11.69
CA SER A 17 -9.53 -8.62 -11.74
C SER A 17 -9.22 -8.01 -10.37
N ALA A 18 -9.86 -8.50 -9.30
CA ALA A 18 -9.59 -8.05 -7.93
C ALA A 18 -8.20 -8.51 -7.44
N TRP A 19 -7.82 -9.76 -7.75
CA TRP A 19 -6.49 -10.30 -7.46
C TRP A 19 -5.36 -9.50 -8.13
N CYS A 20 -5.59 -9.05 -9.37
CA CYS A 20 -4.63 -8.22 -10.10
C CYS A 20 -4.46 -6.82 -9.46
N GLN A 21 -5.50 -6.32 -8.81
CA GLN A 21 -5.50 -4.97 -8.22
C GLN A 21 -4.76 -4.89 -6.90
N SER A 22 -4.98 -5.82 -5.97
CA SER A 22 -4.28 -5.84 -4.68
C SER A 22 -2.81 -6.28 -4.81
N SER A 23 -2.51 -7.21 -5.72
CA SER A 23 -1.10 -7.51 -6.08
C SER A 23 -0.36 -6.29 -6.63
N MET A 24 -1.04 -5.42 -7.39
CA MET A 24 -0.46 -4.16 -7.86
C MET A 24 -0.07 -3.22 -6.70
N ILE A 25 -0.91 -3.10 -5.66
CA ILE A 25 -0.60 -2.27 -4.47
C ILE A 25 0.67 -2.77 -3.78
N VAL A 26 0.75 -4.09 -3.55
CA VAL A 26 1.92 -4.70 -2.90
C VAL A 26 3.18 -4.52 -3.74
N ALA A 27 3.09 -4.76 -5.05
CA ALA A 27 4.22 -4.62 -5.96
C ALA A 27 4.71 -3.16 -6.03
N LEU A 28 3.80 -2.21 -6.28
CA LEU A 28 4.13 -0.79 -6.40
C LEU A 28 4.67 -0.22 -5.09
N GLY A 29 4.02 -0.50 -3.96
CA GLY A 29 4.47 -0.04 -2.65
C GLY A 29 5.86 -0.57 -2.29
N THR A 30 6.14 -1.84 -2.60
CA THR A 30 7.47 -2.44 -2.39
C THR A 30 8.52 -1.79 -3.29
N GLU A 31 8.24 -1.71 -4.60
CA GLU A 31 9.12 -1.13 -5.62
C GLU A 31 9.54 0.30 -5.27
N VAL A 32 8.57 1.15 -4.90
CA VAL A 32 8.80 2.55 -4.55
C VAL A 32 9.74 2.69 -3.33
N ILE A 33 9.54 1.87 -2.30
CA ILE A 33 10.37 1.92 -1.08
C ILE A 33 11.76 1.32 -1.28
N GLU A 34 11.88 0.27 -2.09
CA GLU A 34 13.15 -0.38 -2.37
C GLU A 34 14.04 0.51 -3.26
N ASN A 35 13.50 1.06 -4.34
CA ASN A 35 14.21 1.96 -5.25
C ASN A 35 14.61 3.28 -4.57
N ASN A 36 13.75 3.81 -3.69
CA ASN A 36 14.06 4.97 -2.83
C ASN A 36 14.63 6.17 -3.60
N SER A 37 13.94 6.48 -4.69
CA SER A 37 14.20 7.59 -5.59
C SER A 37 12.86 8.17 -6.03
N PHE A 38 12.71 9.49 -5.92
CA PHE A 38 11.50 10.17 -6.38
C PHE A 38 11.24 9.93 -7.87
N ASP A 39 12.23 10.15 -8.72
CA ASP A 39 12.10 9.98 -10.18
C ASP A 39 11.64 8.56 -10.56
N SER A 40 12.19 7.55 -9.87
CA SER A 40 11.78 6.16 -10.09
C SER A 40 10.35 5.92 -9.63
N ALA A 41 9.94 6.50 -8.50
CA ALA A 41 8.57 6.37 -8.02
C ALA A 41 7.57 7.05 -8.97
N GLU A 42 7.87 8.27 -9.43
CA GLU A 42 7.05 9.00 -10.39
C GLU A 42 6.83 8.19 -11.68
N GLU A 43 7.90 7.59 -12.21
CA GLU A 43 7.82 6.70 -13.36
C GLU A 43 6.90 5.49 -13.09
N SER A 44 7.08 4.82 -11.95
CA SER A 44 6.28 3.64 -11.58
C SER A 44 4.78 3.97 -11.45
N PHE A 45 4.43 5.17 -10.94
CA PHE A 45 3.06 5.67 -10.89
C PHE A 45 2.52 6.02 -12.29
N ARG A 46 3.33 6.68 -13.12
CA ARG A 46 2.95 7.04 -14.49
C ARG A 46 2.64 5.82 -15.35
N GLN A 47 3.46 4.77 -15.26
CA GLN A 47 3.25 3.50 -15.97
C GLN A 47 1.95 2.79 -15.59
N ARG A 48 1.42 3.07 -14.39
CA ARG A 48 0.15 2.54 -13.88
C ARG A 48 -1.03 3.50 -14.09
N ALA A 49 -0.85 4.49 -14.95
CA ALA A 49 -1.86 5.51 -15.28
C ALA A 49 -2.37 6.28 -14.05
N MET A 50 -1.52 6.49 -13.04
CA MET A 50 -1.80 7.32 -11.88
C MET A 50 -1.07 8.66 -12.03
N PRO A 51 -1.68 9.69 -12.65
CA PRO A 51 -1.03 10.97 -12.84
C PRO A 51 -0.82 11.71 -11.52
N LEU A 52 0.29 12.45 -11.45
CA LEU A 52 0.59 13.35 -10.35
C LEU A 52 -0.52 14.40 -10.18
N GLN A 53 -0.97 14.56 -8.95
CA GLN A 53 -1.94 15.53 -8.51
C GLN A 53 -1.22 16.70 -7.83
N VAL A 54 -1.76 17.90 -7.98
CA VAL A 54 -1.23 19.11 -7.34
C VAL A 54 -1.38 18.99 -5.82
N MET A 55 -0.27 18.98 -5.10
CA MET A 55 -0.23 18.85 -3.63
C MET A 55 0.71 19.88 -3.00
N PRO A 56 0.53 20.22 -1.70
CA PRO A 56 1.44 21.09 -0.97
C PRO A 56 2.88 20.55 -0.93
N SER A 57 3.86 21.45 -0.81
CA SER A 57 5.30 21.11 -0.90
C SER A 57 5.71 19.92 -0.02
N GLY A 58 6.45 18.97 -0.59
CA GLY A 58 7.03 17.82 0.13
C GLY A 58 6.18 16.55 0.15
N LYS A 59 4.94 16.60 -0.37
CA LYS A 59 4.09 15.43 -0.61
C LYS A 59 3.59 15.43 -2.04
N TYR A 60 3.61 14.26 -2.67
CA TYR A 60 3.19 14.07 -4.05
C TYR A 60 2.00 13.13 -4.10
N GLY A 61 0.86 13.62 -4.57
CA GLY A 61 -0.37 12.84 -4.66
C GLY A 61 -0.49 12.17 -6.02
N TYR A 62 -0.95 10.94 -6.07
CA TYR A 62 -1.25 10.22 -7.31
C TYR A 62 -2.65 9.62 -7.18
N MET A 63 -3.43 9.67 -8.25
CA MET A 63 -4.81 9.20 -8.20
C MET A 63 -5.18 8.42 -9.46
N SER A 64 -5.89 7.31 -9.28
CA SER A 64 -6.69 6.67 -10.31
C SER A 64 -8.16 6.78 -9.91
N GLU A 65 -8.98 7.33 -10.81
CA GLU A 65 -10.43 7.47 -10.57
C GLU A 65 -11.18 6.15 -10.75
N ARG A 66 -10.59 5.18 -11.46
CA ARG A 66 -11.22 3.89 -11.78
C ARG A 66 -10.17 2.78 -11.89
N PRO A 67 -10.09 1.85 -10.92
CA PRO A 67 -10.73 1.85 -9.59
C PRO A 67 -10.22 2.98 -8.68
N LEU A 68 -11.04 3.39 -7.70
CA LEU A 68 -10.66 4.46 -6.74
C LEU A 68 -9.42 4.04 -5.95
N LEU A 69 -8.31 4.67 -6.29
CA LEU A 69 -7.03 4.51 -5.62
C LEU A 69 -6.36 5.87 -5.53
N MET A 70 -6.06 6.28 -4.32
CA MET A 70 -5.21 7.44 -4.06
C MET A 70 -3.90 6.95 -3.44
N ALA A 71 -2.79 7.55 -3.82
CA ALA A 71 -1.50 7.34 -3.22
C ALA A 71 -0.88 8.68 -2.85
N VAL A 72 -0.21 8.76 -1.70
CA VAL A 72 0.57 9.91 -1.28
C VAL A 72 2.00 9.44 -1.03
N LEU A 73 2.94 10.11 -1.67
CA LEU A 73 4.36 9.88 -1.53
C LEU A 73 4.98 10.98 -0.67
N ASP A 74 5.55 10.62 0.48
CA ASP A 74 6.31 11.53 1.35
C ASP A 74 7.81 11.40 1.05
N VAL A 75 8.43 12.54 0.73
CA VAL A 75 9.81 12.60 0.24
C VAL A 75 10.64 13.51 1.15
N THR A 76 11.91 13.17 1.34
CA THR A 76 12.89 14.06 2.00
C THR A 76 13.26 15.22 1.09
N ALA A 77 13.95 16.23 1.65
CA ALA A 77 14.57 17.30 0.85
C ALA A 77 15.71 16.81 -0.08
N SER A 78 16.05 15.53 -0.05
CA SER A 78 17.08 14.88 -0.86
C SER A 78 16.51 13.81 -1.80
N ASP A 79 15.22 13.92 -2.10
CA ASP A 79 14.49 13.04 -3.02
C ASP A 79 14.50 11.55 -2.65
N LYS A 80 14.60 11.27 -1.34
CA LYS A 80 14.47 9.92 -0.77
C LYS A 80 13.07 9.68 -0.25
N ILE A 81 12.57 8.47 -0.44
CA ILE A 81 11.21 8.10 -0.07
C ILE A 81 11.18 7.75 1.42
N LYS A 82 10.35 8.47 2.18
CA LYS A 82 10.10 8.13 3.58
C LYS A 82 9.02 7.06 3.69
N GLU A 83 7.91 7.30 3.00
CA GLU A 83 6.75 6.42 2.95
C GLU A 83 5.93 6.66 1.69
N VAL A 84 5.19 5.62 1.31
CA VAL A 84 4.11 5.70 0.33
C VAL A 84 2.85 5.15 0.99
N ASP A 85 1.77 5.91 0.89
CA ASP A 85 0.51 5.69 1.57
C ASP A 85 -0.61 5.55 0.56
N PHE A 86 -1.26 4.40 0.51
CA PHE A 86 -2.37 4.11 -0.40
C PHE A 86 -3.69 4.13 0.36
N LEU A 87 -4.65 4.94 -0.11
CA LEU A 87 -6.06 4.82 0.28
C LEU A 87 -6.80 3.99 -0.75
N CYS A 88 -7.14 2.76 -0.37
CA CYS A 88 -7.68 1.73 -1.24
C CYS A 88 -9.17 1.51 -0.95
N GLY A 89 -10.00 1.54 -1.99
CA GLY A 89 -11.36 0.98 -1.90
C GLY A 89 -11.37 -0.55 -1.92
N ALA A 90 -12.51 -1.17 -1.58
CA ALA A 90 -12.68 -2.62 -1.43
C ALA A 90 -12.09 -3.48 -2.57
N ALA A 91 -12.26 -3.05 -3.82
CA ALA A 91 -11.73 -3.75 -4.98
C ALA A 91 -10.19 -3.80 -5.02
N MET A 92 -9.53 -2.79 -4.43
CA MET A 92 -8.07 -2.64 -4.44
C MET A 92 -7.37 -3.36 -3.29
N TRP A 93 -8.05 -3.62 -2.18
CA TRP A 93 -7.44 -4.28 -1.01
C TRP A 93 -7.93 -5.70 -0.78
N TRP A 94 -8.85 -6.22 -1.60
CA TRP A 94 -9.30 -7.60 -1.49
C TRP A 94 -8.10 -8.56 -1.44
N GLU A 95 -8.09 -9.46 -0.45
CA GLU A 95 -7.01 -10.43 -0.22
C GLU A 95 -5.59 -9.83 -0.07
N ILE A 96 -5.46 -8.55 0.31
CA ILE A 96 -4.15 -7.90 0.47
C ILE A 96 -3.20 -8.67 1.40
N ASP A 97 -3.73 -9.31 2.44
CA ASP A 97 -2.95 -10.12 3.39
C ASP A 97 -2.26 -11.30 2.66
N ILE A 98 -2.97 -11.98 1.76
CA ILE A 98 -2.45 -13.11 0.96
C ILE A 98 -1.35 -12.60 0.01
N HIS A 99 -1.60 -11.48 -0.67
CA HIS A 99 -0.62 -10.90 -1.59
C HIS A 99 0.66 -10.42 -0.90
N LEU A 100 0.55 -9.93 0.34
CA LEU A 100 1.72 -9.58 1.15
C LEU A 100 2.52 -10.84 1.50
N GLU A 101 1.86 -11.91 1.93
CA GLU A 101 2.50 -13.20 2.23
C GLU A 101 3.20 -13.80 1.00
N ASP A 102 2.51 -13.83 -0.15
CA ASP A 102 3.06 -14.29 -1.43
C ASP A 102 4.27 -13.45 -1.88
N ALA A 103 4.27 -12.14 -1.58
CA ALA A 103 5.39 -11.25 -1.84
C ALA A 103 6.55 -11.40 -0.83
N GLY A 104 6.43 -12.29 0.15
CA GLY A 104 7.44 -12.59 1.16
C GLY A 104 7.42 -11.67 2.38
N TYR A 105 6.32 -10.97 2.63
CA TYR A 105 6.13 -10.26 3.89
C TYR A 105 5.63 -11.21 4.98
N THR A 106 6.06 -10.97 6.22
CA THR A 106 5.60 -11.71 7.39
C THR A 106 4.81 -10.79 8.31
N LEU A 107 3.65 -11.24 8.80
CA LEU A 107 2.90 -10.54 9.84
C LEU A 107 3.73 -10.50 11.13
N THR A 108 3.96 -9.31 11.68
CA THR A 108 4.79 -9.08 12.87
C THR A 108 4.00 -8.51 14.05
N LYS A 109 2.85 -7.88 13.80
CA LYS A 109 1.97 -7.33 14.82
C LYS A 109 0.55 -7.28 14.27
N ASP A 110 -0.42 -7.59 15.13
CA ASP A 110 -1.85 -7.38 14.91
C ASP A 110 -2.38 -6.62 16.13
N GLY A 111 -3.17 -5.57 15.90
CA GLY A 111 -3.69 -4.72 16.96
C GLY A 111 -4.35 -3.46 16.43
N TYR A 112 -4.06 -2.34 17.08
CA TYR A 112 -4.69 -1.05 16.77
C TYR A 112 -3.66 0.06 16.60
N ALA A 113 -4.02 1.05 15.79
CA ALA A 113 -3.30 2.31 15.61
C ALA A 113 -4.24 3.49 15.87
N THR A 114 -3.70 4.56 16.44
CA THR A 114 -4.40 5.84 16.60
C THR A 114 -4.05 6.75 15.44
N LEU A 115 -5.05 7.19 14.69
CA LEU A 115 -4.92 8.09 13.56
C LEU A 115 -4.71 9.55 14.03
N GLY A 116 -4.29 10.42 13.11
CA GLY A 116 -4.03 11.83 13.43
C GLY A 116 -5.26 12.63 13.87
N ASN A 117 -6.47 12.14 13.58
CA ASN A 117 -7.74 12.71 14.06
C ASN A 117 -8.17 12.17 15.44
N GLY A 118 -7.40 11.25 16.04
CA GLY A 118 -7.70 10.62 17.33
C GLY A 118 -8.45 9.30 17.25
N ASP A 119 -8.93 8.89 16.07
CA ASP A 119 -9.64 7.62 15.92
C ASP A 119 -8.71 6.43 16.09
N THR A 120 -9.24 5.33 16.62
CA THR A 120 -8.49 4.08 16.76
C THR A 120 -9.01 3.06 15.75
N VAL A 121 -8.11 2.56 14.91
CA VAL A 121 -8.41 1.62 13.84
C VAL A 121 -7.61 0.34 13.98
N ALA A 122 -8.16 -0.77 13.48
CA ALA A 122 -7.44 -2.03 13.42
C ALA A 122 -6.25 -1.91 12.45
N GLU A 123 -5.08 -2.36 12.87
CA GLU A 123 -3.83 -2.32 12.10
C GLU A 123 -3.11 -3.67 12.17
N LYS A 124 -2.73 -4.18 10.99
CA LYS A 124 -1.76 -5.27 10.85
C LYS A 124 -0.42 -4.71 10.34
N THR A 125 0.68 -5.10 10.98
CA THR A 125 2.04 -4.74 10.54
C THR A 125 2.74 -5.94 9.93
N TYR A 126 3.06 -5.83 8.66
CA TYR A 126 3.82 -6.78 7.86
C TYR A 126 5.26 -6.28 7.68
N SER A 127 6.20 -7.21 7.52
CA SER A 127 7.61 -6.87 7.35
C SER A 127 8.33 -7.77 6.35
N LYS A 128 9.19 -7.19 5.52
CA LYS A 128 10.05 -7.88 4.55
C LYS A 128 11.41 -7.18 4.51
N GLY A 129 12.47 -7.85 4.94
CA GLY A 129 13.81 -7.23 4.98
C GLY A 129 13.81 -5.90 5.76
N SER A 130 14.15 -4.80 5.10
CA SER A 130 14.14 -3.43 5.63
C SER A 130 12.82 -2.67 5.42
N VAL A 131 11.79 -3.30 4.85
CA VAL A 131 10.49 -2.70 4.55
C VAL A 131 9.44 -3.12 5.58
N LEU A 132 8.56 -2.17 5.94
CA LEU A 132 7.33 -2.38 6.69
C LEU A 132 6.15 -2.05 5.79
N CYS A 133 5.09 -2.83 5.93
CA CYS A 133 3.77 -2.53 5.38
C CYS A 133 2.77 -2.48 6.55
N LEU A 134 2.02 -1.39 6.68
CA LEU A 134 0.94 -1.23 7.65
C LEU A 134 -0.39 -1.29 6.90
N VAL A 135 -1.28 -2.18 7.30
CA VAL A 135 -2.62 -2.32 6.74
C VAL A 135 -3.62 -1.87 7.80
N GLN A 136 -4.16 -0.67 7.65
CA GLN A 136 -5.12 -0.05 8.56
C GLN A 136 -6.53 -0.11 7.97
N THR A 137 -7.51 -0.48 8.79
CA THR A 137 -8.93 -0.54 8.38
C THR A 137 -9.63 0.74 8.80
N ILE A 138 -9.79 1.68 7.86
CA ILE A 138 -10.35 3.02 8.13
C ILE A 138 -11.87 2.95 8.25
N ASP A 139 -12.51 2.23 7.33
CA ASP A 139 -13.94 1.90 7.37
C ASP A 139 -14.15 0.54 6.69
N LYS A 140 -15.37 0.01 6.68
CA LYS A 140 -15.74 -1.30 6.12
C LYS A 140 -15.24 -1.53 4.68
N ASP A 141 -15.20 -0.46 3.87
CA ASP A 141 -14.87 -0.54 2.44
C ASP A 141 -13.53 0.10 2.10
N VAL A 142 -12.83 0.70 3.08
CA VAL A 142 -11.62 1.49 2.85
C VAL A 142 -10.51 1.04 3.77
N LYS A 143 -9.39 0.65 3.17
CA LYS A 143 -8.13 0.39 3.88
C LYS A 143 -7.09 1.42 3.48
N GLN A 144 -6.28 1.79 4.46
CA GLN A 144 -5.05 2.54 4.24
C GLN A 144 -3.88 1.55 4.29
N VAL A 145 -3.05 1.52 3.25
CA VAL A 145 -1.91 0.61 3.12
C VAL A 145 -0.64 1.44 3.00
N ILE A 146 0.21 1.40 4.04
CA ILE A 146 1.37 2.28 4.15
C ILE A 146 2.64 1.45 4.06
N PHE A 147 3.48 1.72 3.07
CA PHE A 147 4.81 1.13 2.95
C PHE A 147 5.87 2.14 3.40
N LYS A 148 6.80 1.69 4.23
CA LYS A 148 7.91 2.53 4.70
C LYS A 148 9.13 1.71 5.08
N ARG A 149 10.28 2.37 5.21
CA ARG A 149 11.51 1.73 5.68
C ARG A 149 11.47 1.51 7.20
N LYS A 150 12.01 0.39 7.67
CA LYS A 150 12.31 0.14 9.08
C LYS A 150 13.31 1.20 9.54
N VAL A 151 12.93 1.96 10.56
CA VAL A 151 13.89 2.82 11.26
C VAL A 151 14.87 1.89 11.98
N PRO A 152 16.20 2.01 11.78
CA PRO A 152 17.16 1.23 12.55
C PRO A 152 16.93 1.49 14.03
N LYS A 153 16.77 0.44 14.84
CA LYS A 153 16.75 0.61 16.30
C LYS A 153 18.05 1.33 16.70
N PRO A 154 17.99 2.41 17.48
CA PRO A 154 19.20 3.02 18.01
C PRO A 154 19.98 1.93 18.76
N LYS A 155 21.27 1.76 18.44
CA LYS A 155 22.13 0.86 19.21
C LYS A 155 22.10 1.36 20.66
N SER A 156 21.53 0.59 21.58
CA SER A 156 21.62 0.93 22.99
C SER A 156 23.11 0.97 23.35
N LYS A 157 23.57 2.11 23.87
CA LYS A 157 24.92 2.18 24.45
C LYS A 157 24.90 1.22 25.64
N ARG A 158 25.56 0.07 25.50
CA ARG A 158 25.92 -0.78 26.64
C ARG A 158 26.77 0.09 27.57
N SER A 159 26.22 0.50 28.71
CA SER A 159 27.04 1.04 29.80
C SER A 159 28.01 -0.06 30.21
N LYS A 160 29.30 0.21 30.08
CA LYS A 160 30.34 -0.60 30.72
C LYS A 160 30.34 -0.31 32.21
#